data_AF-A0A2A4J5Q3-F1
#
_entry.id   AF-A0A2A4J5Q3-F1
#
_cell.length_a   1.000
_cell.length_b   1.000
_cell.length_c   1.000
_cell.angle_alpha   90.00
_cell.angle_beta   90.00
_cell.angle_gamma   90.00
#
_symmetry.space_group_name_H-M   'P 1'
#
loop_
_entity.id
_entity.type
_entity.pdbx_description
1 polymer ?
#
loop_
_entity_poly.entity_id
_entity_poly.type
_entity_poly.pdbx_seq_one_letter_code
_entity_poly.pdbx_strand_id
1 'polypeptide(L)'
;CRISECENITNNNLWLEYAIPKEKDRYSKCLRYSGIKSNITSSNSSCTVDAFDTSVTEKCTSYVYSNEDSAVKDFDLGCQNWKRTLIGTIHNSGLFLSLPLTGIISDRYGRKLALSVAALMNCIFGFLRSFSTNYIMMVAFEFLEAGFGAGAYTTAFVLAMELVGPKGRVFGNTLINVVYVCGLMSLAGLSWILQDWRTLLRVIYAPSCLVFSYLWILNESIRWLLSKGRHDEALAILQKAAKMNNVELTDQALAPLQEIERKPKEEKEEIEMEPKPSVFMQVIKSSIIVRRLLSCSFLWITCTFVYYGLSINSVSLAGNKYINFMLVAFIEIPANFTCLFVLDRFGRKKVMIITYILSAILCISLSFLPKNQTWWSLIFYLSGKFSITVAYSSVYIYVSEVFPTNVRQSLLAVCSSTGRIGSTLAPLTPLLALYYDNLPSIFFGTLAVMAGLLVFTLPETINVPLPDSIEEAERLSKAKRRKPEDFS
;
A
#
# COMPACT_ATOMS: atom_id res chain seq x y z
N CYS A 1 -17.21 -24.26 16.81
CA CYS A 1 -17.33 -23.90 18.23
C CYS A 1 -16.85 -25.06 19.07
N ARG A 2 -16.38 -24.79 20.29
CA ARG A 2 -16.10 -25.85 21.26
C ARG A 2 -17.43 -26.31 21.88
N ILE A 3 -17.68 -27.61 21.84
CA ILE A 3 -18.91 -28.23 22.37
C ILE A 3 -18.46 -29.22 23.43
N SER A 4 -18.28 -28.70 24.65
CA SER A 4 -17.83 -29.43 25.83
C SER A 4 -18.61 -30.71 26.10
N GLU A 5 -19.89 -30.70 25.73
CA GLU A 5 -20.85 -31.79 25.90
C GLU A 5 -20.48 -33.03 25.07
N CYS A 6 -19.67 -32.87 24.01
CA CYS A 6 -19.41 -33.92 23.02
C CYS A 6 -17.91 -34.20 22.76
N GLU A 7 -16.99 -33.59 23.52
CA GLU A 7 -15.53 -33.69 23.26
C GLU A 7 -14.94 -35.09 23.49
N ASN A 8 -15.54 -35.91 24.35
CA ASN A 8 -15.05 -37.26 24.65
C ASN A 8 -15.47 -38.34 23.64
N ILE A 9 -16.22 -37.99 22.59
CA ILE A 9 -16.72 -38.96 21.61
C ILE A 9 -15.82 -38.93 20.37
N THR A 10 -14.92 -39.89 20.32
CA THR A 10 -13.80 -39.94 19.37
C THR A 10 -14.17 -40.34 17.93
N ASN A 11 -15.39 -40.84 17.67
CA ASN A 11 -15.59 -41.65 16.45
C ASN A 11 -16.75 -41.28 15.52
N ASN A 12 -17.46 -40.16 15.69
CA ASN A 12 -18.41 -39.72 14.65
C ASN A 12 -18.69 -38.22 14.72
N ASN A 13 -18.26 -37.46 13.71
CA ASN A 13 -18.60 -36.03 13.52
C ASN A 13 -20.09 -35.78 13.18
N LEU A 14 -20.93 -36.82 13.22
CA LEU A 14 -22.38 -36.76 13.00
C LEU A 14 -23.06 -35.78 13.97
N TRP A 15 -22.47 -35.54 15.14
CA TRP A 15 -22.99 -34.60 16.12
C TRP A 15 -22.91 -33.13 15.77
N LEU A 16 -22.06 -32.77 14.80
CA LEU A 16 -22.01 -31.39 14.32
C LEU A 16 -23.33 -30.95 13.69
N GLU A 17 -24.12 -31.89 13.15
CA GLU A 17 -25.40 -31.59 12.49
C GLU A 17 -26.48 -31.07 13.43
N TYR A 18 -26.54 -31.61 14.65
CA TYR A 18 -27.53 -31.22 15.66
C TYR A 18 -26.97 -30.24 16.69
N ALA A 19 -25.65 -30.06 16.76
CA ALA A 19 -25.03 -29.14 17.71
C ALA A 19 -24.66 -27.77 17.10
N ILE A 20 -24.52 -27.69 15.76
CA ILE A 20 -24.14 -26.46 15.05
C ILE A 20 -25.11 -26.17 13.88
N PRO A 21 -25.70 -24.97 13.81
CA PRO A 21 -26.56 -24.60 12.68
C PRO A 21 -25.78 -24.53 11.36
N LYS A 22 -26.44 -24.86 10.25
CA LYS A 22 -25.88 -24.72 8.90
C LYS A 22 -26.19 -23.34 8.33
N GLU A 23 -25.15 -22.62 7.90
CA GLU A 23 -25.24 -21.39 7.10
C GLU A 23 -24.68 -21.66 5.69
N LYS A 24 -25.49 -21.46 4.64
CA LYS A 24 -25.07 -21.66 3.23
C LYS A 24 -24.39 -23.04 3.00
N ASP A 25 -25.02 -24.12 3.47
CA ASP A 25 -24.54 -25.52 3.40
C ASP A 25 -23.24 -25.83 4.17
N ARG A 26 -22.77 -24.93 5.02
CA ARG A 26 -21.61 -25.15 5.90
C ARG A 26 -21.98 -24.93 7.36
N TYR A 27 -21.34 -25.64 8.27
CA TYR A 27 -21.52 -25.40 9.70
C TYR A 27 -21.13 -23.96 10.06
N SER A 28 -22.01 -23.26 10.78
CA SER A 28 -21.74 -21.93 11.30
C SER A 28 -20.50 -21.98 12.20
N LYS A 29 -19.61 -21.00 12.04
CA LYS A 29 -18.37 -20.94 12.82
C LYS A 29 -18.58 -20.33 14.21
N CYS A 30 -19.67 -19.58 14.39
CA CYS A 30 -19.87 -18.66 15.50
C CYS A 30 -21.15 -18.87 16.30
N LEU A 31 -22.06 -19.69 15.78
CA LEU A 31 -23.32 -20.04 16.42
C LEU A 31 -23.32 -21.53 16.76
N ARG A 32 -24.00 -21.88 17.84
CA ARG A 32 -24.31 -23.26 18.23
C ARG A 32 -25.77 -23.36 18.69
N TYR A 33 -26.32 -24.56 18.68
CA TYR A 33 -27.63 -24.79 19.32
C TYR A 33 -27.49 -24.85 20.85
N SER A 34 -28.54 -24.47 21.57
CA SER A 34 -28.52 -24.47 23.04
C SER A 34 -28.55 -25.91 23.57
N GLY A 35 -27.73 -26.20 24.59
CA GLY A 35 -27.70 -27.51 25.23
C GLY A 35 -28.82 -27.66 26.25
N ILE A 36 -29.60 -28.74 26.17
CA ILE A 36 -30.68 -29.03 27.10
C ILE A 36 -30.08 -29.59 28.40
N LYS A 37 -30.05 -28.77 29.47
CA LYS A 37 -29.41 -29.12 30.75
C LYS A 37 -30.09 -30.26 31.54
N SER A 38 -31.25 -30.77 31.12
CA SER A 38 -32.10 -31.63 31.97
C SER A 38 -31.70 -33.11 32.04
N ASN A 39 -30.76 -33.61 31.23
CA ASN A 39 -30.33 -35.03 31.29
C ASN A 39 -28.81 -35.24 31.40
N ILE A 40 -28.01 -34.17 31.57
CA ILE A 40 -26.54 -34.26 31.65
C ILE A 40 -26.09 -34.37 33.12
N THR A 41 -26.77 -35.21 33.90
CA THR A 41 -26.22 -35.69 35.17
C THR A 41 -25.82 -37.15 34.99
N SER A 42 -24.53 -37.36 34.82
CA SER A 42 -23.86 -38.60 35.21
C SER A 42 -24.28 -39.87 34.47
N SER A 43 -23.97 -40.00 33.18
CA SER A 43 -23.48 -41.27 32.62
C SER A 43 -22.95 -41.10 31.21
N ASN A 44 -21.99 -41.96 30.87
CA ASN A 44 -21.14 -41.94 29.69
C ASN A 44 -21.88 -41.80 28.35
N SER A 45 -21.30 -40.93 27.50
CA SER A 45 -21.05 -41.18 26.08
C SER A 45 -22.23 -41.36 25.12
N SER A 46 -23.15 -40.41 25.02
CA SER A 46 -23.83 -40.19 23.74
C SER A 46 -24.23 -38.72 23.56
N CYS A 47 -23.50 -38.03 22.68
CA CYS A 47 -23.94 -36.76 22.11
C CYS A 47 -25.04 -37.14 21.13
N THR A 48 -26.30 -37.06 21.57
CA THR A 48 -27.47 -37.39 20.76
C THR A 48 -28.21 -36.13 20.36
N VAL A 49 -29.12 -36.25 19.39
CA VAL A 49 -29.95 -35.15 18.91
C VAL A 49 -30.74 -34.50 20.06
N ASP A 50 -31.22 -35.31 21.02
CA ASP A 50 -32.03 -34.85 22.16
C ASP A 50 -31.26 -33.99 23.17
N ALA A 51 -29.92 -33.92 23.06
CA ALA A 51 -29.10 -33.09 23.93
C ALA A 51 -29.13 -31.60 23.52
N PHE A 52 -29.65 -31.27 22.33
CA PHE A 52 -29.64 -29.91 21.78
C PHE A 52 -31.03 -29.44 21.39
N ASP A 53 -31.36 -28.22 21.79
CA ASP A 53 -32.54 -27.52 21.31
C ASP A 53 -32.21 -26.81 19.99
N THR A 54 -32.65 -27.40 18.87
CA THR A 54 -32.43 -26.83 17.54
C THR A 54 -33.27 -25.57 17.26
N SER A 55 -34.23 -25.22 18.12
CA SER A 55 -35.04 -24.01 17.97
C SER A 55 -34.34 -22.76 18.50
N VAL A 56 -33.36 -22.92 19.39
CA VAL A 56 -32.64 -21.81 20.03
C VAL A 56 -31.16 -21.84 19.60
N THR A 57 -30.72 -20.73 19.01
CA THR A 57 -29.30 -20.54 18.64
C THR A 57 -28.61 -19.58 19.60
N GLU A 58 -27.41 -19.93 20.03
CA GLU A 58 -26.59 -19.16 20.95
C GLU A 58 -25.23 -18.84 20.32
N LYS A 59 -24.63 -17.72 20.74
CA LYS A 59 -23.25 -17.38 20.37
C LYS A 59 -22.29 -18.31 21.10
N CYS A 60 -21.29 -18.79 20.38
CA CYS A 60 -20.27 -19.63 20.99
C CYS A 60 -19.40 -18.85 21.96
N THR A 61 -19.12 -19.45 23.12
CA THR A 61 -18.28 -18.88 24.17
C THR A 61 -16.82 -19.30 24.06
N SER A 62 -16.56 -20.44 23.42
CA SER A 62 -15.21 -20.96 23.19
C SER A 62 -15.11 -21.63 21.81
N TYR A 63 -13.90 -21.67 21.27
CA TYR A 63 -13.64 -22.05 19.89
C TYR A 63 -12.53 -23.10 19.81
N VAL A 64 -12.64 -23.96 18.80
CA VAL A 64 -11.62 -24.94 18.41
C VAL A 64 -11.03 -24.45 17.10
N TYR A 65 -9.71 -24.34 17.05
CA TYR A 65 -8.99 -23.81 15.90
C TYR A 65 -8.16 -24.93 15.25
N SER A 66 -8.22 -25.04 13.92
CA SER A 66 -7.43 -26.01 13.17
C SER A 66 -5.94 -25.66 13.09
N ASN A 67 -5.60 -24.37 13.19
CA ASN A 67 -4.22 -23.89 13.20
C ASN A 67 -3.87 -23.37 14.59
N GLU A 68 -3.01 -24.11 15.29
CA GLU A 68 -2.63 -23.80 16.66
C GLU A 68 -1.68 -22.59 16.79
N ASP A 69 -0.90 -22.31 15.74
CA ASP A 69 0.13 -21.25 15.71
C ASP A 69 -0.33 -19.99 14.95
N SER A 70 -1.56 -19.56 15.17
CA SER A 70 -2.13 -18.38 14.50
C SER A 70 -2.53 -17.28 15.48
N ALA A 71 -2.31 -16.02 15.10
CA ALA A 71 -2.74 -14.87 15.90
C ALA A 71 -4.26 -14.86 16.15
N VAL A 72 -5.03 -15.50 15.26
CA VAL A 72 -6.48 -15.68 15.43
C VAL A 72 -6.79 -16.56 16.63
N LYS A 73 -6.01 -17.63 16.85
CA LYS A 73 -6.16 -18.51 18.00
C LYS A 73 -5.62 -17.84 19.28
N ASP A 74 -4.42 -17.26 19.22
CA ASP A 74 -3.76 -16.65 20.39
C ASP A 74 -4.61 -15.55 21.06
N PHE A 75 -5.37 -14.79 20.27
CA PHE A 75 -6.22 -13.70 20.76
C PHE A 75 -7.73 -13.96 20.63
N ASP A 76 -8.11 -15.21 20.37
CA ASP A 76 -9.50 -15.67 20.22
C ASP A 76 -10.36 -14.81 19.28
N LEU A 77 -9.85 -14.58 18.07
CA LEU A 77 -10.42 -13.66 17.07
C LEU A 77 -11.34 -14.35 16.06
N GLY A 78 -11.63 -15.65 16.21
CA GLY A 78 -12.34 -16.45 15.20
C GLY A 78 -13.66 -15.84 14.72
N CYS A 79 -14.46 -15.36 15.67
CA CYS A 79 -15.76 -14.71 15.40
C CYS A 79 -15.72 -13.18 15.52
N GLN A 80 -14.54 -12.61 15.70
CA GLN A 80 -14.31 -11.17 15.82
C GLN A 80 -13.67 -10.64 14.54
N ASN A 81 -14.37 -10.79 13.41
CA ASN A 81 -13.84 -10.45 12.08
C ASN A 81 -13.37 -8.99 11.99
N TRP A 82 -14.08 -8.05 12.64
CA TRP A 82 -13.70 -6.64 12.65
C TRP A 82 -12.33 -6.40 13.32
N LYS A 83 -11.97 -7.19 14.35
CA LYS A 83 -10.64 -7.10 14.98
C LYS A 83 -9.54 -7.58 14.03
N ARG A 84 -9.80 -8.65 13.27
CA ARG A 84 -8.83 -9.18 12.30
C ARG A 84 -8.52 -8.15 11.19
N THR A 85 -9.54 -7.44 10.71
CA THR A 85 -9.35 -6.41 9.68
C THR A 85 -8.77 -5.10 10.25
N LEU A 86 -9.05 -4.79 11.51
CA LEU A 86 -8.57 -3.59 12.18
C LEU A 86 -7.03 -3.53 12.24
N ILE A 87 -6.34 -4.67 12.36
CA ILE A 87 -4.87 -4.73 12.35
C ILE A 87 -4.30 -4.04 11.10
N GLY A 88 -4.79 -4.42 9.92
CA GLY A 88 -4.34 -3.83 8.65
C GLY A 88 -4.73 -2.35 8.51
N THR A 89 -5.90 -1.96 9.00
CA THR A 89 -6.34 -0.55 9.01
C THR A 89 -5.46 0.32 9.91
N ILE A 90 -5.08 -0.20 11.08
CA ILE A 90 -4.20 0.51 12.03
C ILE A 90 -2.78 0.60 11.49
N HIS A 91 -2.26 -0.46 10.86
CA HIS A 91 -1.00 -0.42 10.13
C HIS A 91 -1.00 0.74 9.10
N ASN A 92 -2.01 0.77 8.22
CA ASN A 92 -2.13 1.83 7.21
C ASN A 92 -2.35 3.23 7.81
N SER A 93 -2.98 3.31 8.98
CA SER A 93 -3.14 4.58 9.70
C SER A 93 -1.79 5.11 10.21
N GLY A 94 -0.90 4.22 10.66
CA GLY A 94 0.47 4.56 11.04
C GLY A 94 1.26 5.20 9.89
N LEU A 95 1.06 4.75 8.64
CA LEU A 95 1.75 5.33 7.47
C LEU A 95 1.48 6.85 7.29
N PHE A 96 0.32 7.36 7.70
CA PHE A 96 0.04 8.80 7.66
C PHE A 96 0.97 9.61 8.57
N LEU A 97 1.35 9.03 9.71
CA LEU A 97 2.29 9.63 10.64
C LEU A 97 3.74 9.49 10.14
N SER A 98 4.06 8.36 9.51
CA SER A 98 5.43 8.02 9.14
C SER A 98 6.04 8.91 8.07
N LEU A 99 5.29 9.23 7.01
CA LEU A 99 5.82 9.98 5.87
C LEU A 99 6.25 11.42 6.26
N PRO A 100 5.42 12.22 6.96
CA PRO A 100 5.84 13.56 7.41
C PRO A 100 6.99 13.50 8.41
N LEU A 101 6.93 12.61 9.40
CA LEU A 101 7.97 12.50 10.42
C LEU A 101 9.33 12.16 9.80
N THR A 102 9.36 11.12 8.96
CA THR A 102 10.59 10.69 8.31
C THR A 102 11.11 11.73 7.33
N GLY A 103 10.21 12.44 6.63
CA GLY A 103 10.58 13.55 5.76
C GLY A 103 11.28 14.68 6.52
N ILE A 104 10.72 15.11 7.66
CA ILE A 104 11.32 16.14 8.53
C ILE A 104 12.70 15.69 9.02
N ILE A 105 12.85 14.44 9.47
CA ILE A 105 14.13 13.90 9.94
C ILE A 105 15.14 13.83 8.78
N SER A 106 14.72 13.34 7.61
CA SER A 106 15.55 13.21 6.41
C SER A 106 16.10 14.56 5.94
N ASP A 107 15.26 15.59 5.91
CA ASP A 107 15.69 16.91 5.43
C ASP A 107 16.50 17.68 6.47
N ARG A 108 16.22 17.49 7.76
CA ARG A 108 16.94 18.17 8.84
C ARG A 108 18.29 17.52 9.15
N TYR A 109 18.33 16.21 9.27
CA TYR A 109 19.49 15.46 9.79
C TYR A 109 20.17 14.55 8.76
N GLY A 110 19.63 14.42 7.56
CA GLY A 110 20.23 13.63 6.48
C GLY A 110 19.47 12.33 6.21
N ARG A 111 19.65 11.81 4.99
CA ARG A 111 18.87 10.70 4.45
C ARG A 111 19.36 9.40 5.06
N LYS A 112 20.68 9.29 5.28
CA LYS A 112 21.31 8.13 5.92
C LYS A 112 20.83 7.95 7.37
N LEU A 113 20.76 9.03 8.15
CA LEU A 113 20.30 8.97 9.53
C LEU A 113 18.80 8.63 9.58
N ALA A 114 17.98 9.29 8.77
CA ALA A 114 16.54 9.02 8.72
C ALA A 114 16.23 7.56 8.35
N LEU A 115 16.93 7.00 7.35
CA LEU A 115 16.81 5.59 6.99
C LEU A 115 17.18 4.67 8.16
N SER A 116 18.29 4.99 8.85
CA SER A 116 18.77 4.18 9.97
C SER A 116 17.80 4.21 11.15
N VAL A 117 17.29 5.39 11.51
CA VAL A 117 16.29 5.54 12.57
C VAL A 117 15.00 4.78 12.23
N ALA A 118 14.48 4.93 11.01
CA ALA A 118 13.26 4.24 10.60
C ALA A 118 13.43 2.71 10.60
N ALA A 119 14.56 2.21 10.09
CA ALA A 119 14.86 0.77 10.10
C ALA A 119 15.07 0.24 11.53
N LEU A 120 15.65 1.04 12.45
CA LEU A 120 15.78 0.67 13.86
C LEU A 120 14.40 0.55 14.52
N MET A 121 13.50 1.50 14.25
CA MET A 121 12.13 1.47 14.75
C MET A 121 11.35 0.26 14.23
N ASN A 122 11.56 -0.14 12.96
CA ASN A 122 11.02 -1.40 12.42
C ASN A 122 11.55 -2.62 13.16
N CYS A 123 12.87 -2.73 13.40
CA CYS A 123 13.45 -3.84 14.19
C CYS A 123 12.81 -3.85 15.60
N ILE A 124 12.83 -2.74 16.34
CA ILE A 124 12.33 -2.69 17.73
C ILE A 124 10.84 -3.07 17.80
N PHE A 125 9.97 -2.33 17.12
CA PHE A 125 8.52 -2.55 17.25
C PHE A 125 8.06 -3.84 16.55
N GLY A 126 8.70 -4.23 15.43
CA GLY A 126 8.45 -5.50 14.76
C GLY A 126 8.78 -6.70 15.63
N PHE A 127 9.92 -6.68 16.35
CA PHE A 127 10.26 -7.71 17.32
C PHE A 127 9.34 -7.70 18.54
N LEU A 128 9.09 -6.53 19.14
CA LEU A 128 8.18 -6.42 20.30
C LEU A 128 6.76 -6.92 19.97
N ARG A 129 6.28 -6.71 18.74
CA ARG A 129 4.99 -7.26 18.27
C ARG A 129 4.95 -8.79 18.36
N SER A 130 6.06 -9.49 18.09
CA SER A 130 6.13 -10.96 18.18
C SER A 130 5.96 -11.49 19.61
N PHE A 131 6.22 -10.65 20.63
CA PHE A 131 6.05 -10.97 22.05
C PHE A 131 4.73 -10.48 22.63
N SER A 132 3.80 -10.00 21.78
CA SER A 132 2.50 -9.52 22.26
C SER A 132 1.70 -10.62 22.96
N THR A 133 1.25 -10.33 24.17
CA THR A 133 0.47 -11.25 25.02
C THR A 133 -1.03 -10.99 24.95
N ASN A 134 -1.44 -9.81 24.48
CA ASN A 134 -2.83 -9.47 24.26
C ASN A 134 -3.01 -8.71 22.92
N TYR A 135 -4.26 -8.67 22.47
CA TYR A 135 -4.63 -8.04 21.19
C TYR A 135 -4.29 -6.55 21.13
N ILE A 136 -4.44 -5.81 22.23
CA ILE A 136 -4.17 -4.38 22.28
C ILE A 136 -2.68 -4.09 22.10
N MET A 137 -1.81 -4.88 22.74
CA MET A 137 -0.36 -4.82 22.60
C MET A 137 0.08 -5.12 21.16
N MET A 138 -0.51 -6.14 20.52
CA MET A 138 -0.25 -6.44 19.11
C MET A 138 -0.58 -5.24 18.22
N VAL A 139 -1.77 -4.66 18.39
CA VAL A 139 -2.26 -3.53 17.60
C VAL A 139 -1.48 -2.24 17.88
N ALA A 140 -1.08 -1.99 19.13
CA ALA A 140 -0.27 -0.84 19.48
C ALA A 140 1.11 -0.91 18.80
N PHE A 141 1.77 -2.08 18.84
CA PHE A 141 3.04 -2.26 18.15
C PHE A 141 2.90 -2.25 16.62
N GLU A 142 1.78 -2.74 16.07
CA GLU A 142 1.45 -2.56 14.66
C GLU A 142 1.46 -1.08 14.25
N PHE A 143 0.79 -0.24 15.05
CA PHE A 143 0.72 1.20 14.79
C PHE A 143 2.09 1.88 14.93
N LEU A 144 2.85 1.54 15.97
CA LEU A 144 4.15 2.14 16.24
C LEU A 144 5.19 1.74 15.20
N GLU A 145 5.21 0.48 14.77
CA GLU A 145 6.08 0.00 13.70
C GLU A 145 5.78 0.75 12.39
N ALA A 146 4.52 0.78 11.97
CA ALA A 146 4.10 1.50 10.79
C ALA A 146 4.35 3.03 10.91
N GLY A 147 4.07 3.60 12.08
CA GLY A 147 4.16 5.03 12.37
C GLY A 147 5.59 5.55 12.35
N PHE A 148 6.54 4.82 12.92
CA PHE A 148 7.92 5.29 13.04
C PHE A 148 8.90 4.64 12.05
N GLY A 149 8.52 3.53 11.43
CA GLY A 149 9.44 2.77 10.57
C GLY A 149 9.07 2.65 9.09
N ALA A 150 7.82 2.90 8.69
CA ALA A 150 7.41 2.79 7.28
C ALA A 150 8.14 3.77 6.33
N GLY A 151 8.66 4.88 6.85
CA GLY A 151 9.48 5.85 6.11
C GLY A 151 10.87 5.34 5.68
N ALA A 152 11.28 4.15 6.11
CA ALA A 152 12.53 3.54 5.66
C ALA A 152 12.56 3.36 4.13
N TYR A 153 11.47 2.86 3.55
CA TYR A 153 11.39 2.65 2.09
C TYR A 153 11.51 3.96 1.32
N THR A 154 10.76 4.99 1.71
CA THR A 154 10.77 6.28 1.00
C THR A 154 12.12 6.97 1.10
N THR A 155 12.77 6.90 2.27
CA THR A 155 14.10 7.48 2.47
C THR A 155 15.17 6.72 1.69
N ALA A 156 15.13 5.39 1.70
CA ALA A 156 16.03 4.56 0.89
C ALA A 156 15.87 4.84 -0.60
N PHE A 157 14.62 4.97 -1.07
CA PHE A 157 14.33 5.33 -2.45
C PHE A 157 14.92 6.70 -2.83
N VAL A 158 14.69 7.73 -2.02
CA VAL A 158 15.25 9.07 -2.27
C VAL A 158 16.77 9.04 -2.29
N LEU A 159 17.41 8.37 -1.32
CA LEU A 159 18.86 8.23 -1.25
C LEU A 159 19.42 7.55 -2.51
N ALA A 160 18.83 6.44 -2.95
CA ALA A 160 19.26 5.74 -4.16
C ALA A 160 19.14 6.63 -5.41
N MET A 161 18.06 7.38 -5.54
CA MET A 161 17.82 8.27 -6.69
C MET A 161 18.68 9.54 -6.69
N GLU A 162 19.17 9.95 -5.52
CA GLU A 162 20.11 11.05 -5.40
C GLU A 162 21.55 10.63 -5.70
N LEU A 163 21.90 9.36 -5.47
CA LEU A 163 23.22 8.78 -5.78
C LEU A 163 23.41 8.50 -7.28
N VAL A 164 22.31 8.26 -8.02
CA VAL A 164 22.37 7.93 -9.45
C VAL A 164 22.15 9.18 -10.32
N GLY A 165 23.00 9.35 -11.33
CA GLY A 165 22.88 10.41 -12.32
C GLY A 165 21.60 10.32 -13.17
N PRO A 166 21.16 11.41 -13.83
CA PRO A 166 19.89 11.45 -14.55
C PRO A 166 19.64 10.30 -15.54
N LYS A 167 20.68 9.88 -16.28
CA LYS A 167 20.60 8.78 -17.26
C LYS A 167 20.32 7.41 -16.63
N GLY A 168 20.76 7.18 -15.39
CA GLY A 168 20.58 5.89 -14.69
C GLY A 168 19.32 5.80 -13.83
N ARG A 169 18.57 6.90 -13.66
CA ARG A 169 17.42 6.97 -12.74
C ARG A 169 16.30 5.98 -13.08
N VAL A 170 16.00 5.79 -14.37
CA VAL A 170 14.96 4.85 -14.81
C VAL A 170 15.35 3.42 -14.41
N PHE A 171 16.60 3.02 -14.69
CA PHE A 171 17.12 1.71 -14.30
C PHE A 171 17.11 1.51 -12.78
N GLY A 172 17.58 2.51 -12.02
CA GLY A 172 17.57 2.48 -10.55
C GLY A 172 16.16 2.31 -9.98
N ASN A 173 15.18 3.04 -10.50
CA ASN A 173 13.77 2.91 -10.10
C ASN A 173 13.23 1.50 -10.38
N THR A 174 13.50 0.96 -11.57
CA THR A 174 13.09 -0.40 -11.94
C THR A 174 13.70 -1.46 -11.03
N LEU A 175 15.01 -1.33 -10.71
CA LEU A 175 15.70 -2.25 -9.82
C LEU A 175 15.09 -2.26 -8.42
N ILE A 176 14.83 -1.09 -7.83
CA ILE A 176 14.19 -0.98 -6.51
C ILE A 176 12.82 -1.65 -6.50
N ASN A 177 12.04 -1.46 -7.57
CA ASN A 177 10.71 -2.05 -7.71
C ASN A 177 10.78 -3.59 -7.80
N VAL A 178 11.72 -4.15 -8.57
CA VAL A 178 11.94 -5.61 -8.61
C VAL A 178 12.33 -6.15 -7.24
N VAL A 179 13.24 -5.47 -6.52
CA VAL A 179 13.62 -5.86 -5.15
C VAL A 179 12.43 -5.85 -4.20
N TYR A 180 11.55 -4.84 -4.31
CA TYR A 180 10.31 -4.76 -3.54
C TYR A 180 9.39 -5.96 -3.81
N VAL A 181 9.16 -6.32 -5.08
CA VAL A 181 8.35 -7.49 -5.45
C VAL A 181 8.98 -8.80 -4.95
N CYS A 182 10.29 -8.96 -5.09
CA CYS A 182 11.01 -10.10 -4.53
C CYS A 182 10.83 -10.19 -3.00
N GLY A 183 10.80 -9.06 -2.31
CA GLY A 183 10.49 -8.99 -0.88
C GLY A 183 9.08 -9.50 -0.54
N LEU A 184 8.06 -9.08 -1.30
CA LEU A 184 6.68 -9.57 -1.15
C LEU A 184 6.55 -11.08 -1.42
N MET A 185 7.23 -11.59 -2.45
CA MET A 185 7.23 -13.02 -2.75
C MET A 185 7.96 -13.82 -1.66
N SER A 186 9.09 -13.30 -1.16
CA SER A 186 9.84 -13.90 -0.06
C SER A 186 9.02 -13.94 1.22
N LEU A 187 8.26 -12.88 1.53
CA LEU A 187 7.31 -12.85 2.64
C LEU A 187 6.27 -13.98 2.54
N ALA A 188 5.66 -14.16 1.37
CA ALA A 188 4.70 -15.24 1.15
C ALA A 188 5.35 -16.63 1.28
N GLY A 189 6.59 -16.79 0.81
CA GLY A 189 7.35 -18.03 0.92
C GLY A 189 7.68 -18.39 2.37
N LEU A 190 8.21 -17.42 3.12
CA LEU A 190 8.47 -17.58 4.55
C LEU A 190 7.19 -17.86 5.34
N SER A 191 6.09 -17.20 4.98
CA SER A 191 4.78 -17.47 5.60
C SER A 191 4.27 -18.88 5.32
N TRP A 192 4.54 -19.44 4.13
CA TRP A 192 4.21 -20.82 3.80
C TRP A 192 5.05 -21.83 4.61
N ILE A 193 6.35 -21.58 4.74
CA ILE A 193 7.28 -22.50 5.42
C ILE A 193 7.08 -22.49 6.93
N LEU A 194 7.04 -21.30 7.55
CA LEU A 194 7.07 -21.17 9.01
C LEU A 194 5.70 -21.41 9.64
N GLN A 195 4.63 -20.88 9.03
CA GLN A 195 3.22 -20.92 9.45
C GLN A 195 2.90 -20.35 10.84
N ASP A 196 3.84 -20.38 11.79
CA ASP A 196 3.80 -19.67 13.06
C ASP A 196 4.03 -18.17 12.85
N TRP A 197 3.03 -17.38 13.20
CA TRP A 197 3.07 -15.94 13.06
C TRP A 197 4.15 -15.28 13.93
N ARG A 198 4.48 -15.81 15.11
CA ARG A 198 5.49 -15.20 16.01
C ARG A 198 6.89 -15.42 15.46
N THR A 199 7.20 -16.65 15.04
CA THR A 199 8.47 -16.97 14.38
C THR A 199 8.61 -16.24 13.05
N LEU A 200 7.54 -16.14 12.26
CA LEU A 200 7.51 -15.37 11.02
C LEU A 200 7.92 -13.91 11.25
N LEU A 201 7.35 -13.24 12.26
CA LEU A 201 7.73 -11.87 12.60
C LEU A 201 9.22 -11.78 12.98
N ARG A 202 9.71 -12.66 13.86
CA ARG A 202 11.12 -12.64 14.28
C ARG A 202 12.07 -12.80 13.09
N VAL A 203 11.76 -13.70 12.14
CA VAL A 203 12.58 -13.94 10.95
C VAL A 203 12.54 -12.75 9.99
N ILE A 204 11.38 -12.14 9.73
CA ILE A 204 11.25 -11.00 8.81
C ILE A 204 11.95 -9.75 9.34
N TYR A 205 11.86 -9.51 10.64
CA TYR A 205 12.44 -8.31 11.25
C TYR A 205 13.92 -8.50 11.64
N ALA A 206 14.42 -9.73 11.74
CA ALA A 206 15.83 -10.00 12.07
C ALA A 206 16.84 -9.28 11.15
N PRO A 207 16.69 -9.29 9.80
CA PRO A 207 17.57 -8.54 8.91
C PRO A 207 17.58 -7.03 9.20
N SER A 208 16.46 -6.48 9.69
CA SER A 208 16.40 -5.05 10.04
C SER A 208 17.33 -4.72 11.19
N CYS A 209 17.74 -5.66 12.05
CA CYS A 209 18.65 -5.34 13.15
C CYS A 209 20.11 -5.11 12.67
N LEU A 210 20.40 -5.36 11.39
CA LEU A 210 21.65 -4.94 10.74
C LEU A 210 21.69 -3.43 10.44
N VAL A 211 20.74 -2.62 10.92
CA VAL A 211 20.71 -1.15 10.74
C VAL A 211 22.05 -0.48 11.00
N PHE A 212 22.79 -0.91 12.03
CA PHE A 212 24.07 -0.28 12.36
C PHE A 212 25.10 -0.38 11.24
N SER A 213 25.01 -1.42 10.40
CA SER A 213 25.85 -1.54 9.20
C SER A 213 25.56 -0.44 8.18
N TYR A 214 24.33 0.09 8.12
CA TYR A 214 23.97 1.17 7.19
C TYR A 214 24.72 2.45 7.50
N LEU A 215 24.98 2.72 8.78
CA LEU A 215 25.76 3.89 9.20
C LEU A 215 27.23 3.82 8.76
N TRP A 216 27.76 2.65 8.42
CA TRP A 216 29.13 2.50 7.95
C TRP A 216 29.23 2.29 6.44
N ILE A 217 28.29 1.55 5.86
CA ILE A 217 28.32 1.18 4.44
C ILE A 217 27.79 2.31 3.55
N LEU A 218 26.72 2.99 3.96
CA LEU A 218 26.06 3.97 3.12
C LEU A 218 26.77 5.32 3.18
N ASN A 219 26.92 5.95 2.02
CA ASN A 219 27.29 7.35 1.93
C ASN A 219 26.03 8.21 2.10
N GLU A 220 26.20 9.43 2.62
CA GLU A 220 25.10 10.41 2.67
C GLU A 220 24.83 10.98 1.28
N SER A 221 23.64 11.57 1.10
CA SER A 221 23.28 12.25 -0.12
C SER A 221 24.18 13.47 -0.39
N ILE A 222 24.84 13.47 -1.55
CA ILE A 222 25.66 14.58 -2.04
C ILE A 222 24.82 15.86 -2.11
N ARG A 223 23.57 15.78 -2.59
CA ARG A 223 22.67 16.94 -2.69
C ARG A 223 22.30 17.50 -1.32
N TRP A 224 22.11 16.64 -0.33
CA TRP A 224 21.85 17.08 1.05
C TRP A 224 23.07 17.80 1.64
N LEU A 225 24.27 17.24 1.46
CA LEU A 225 25.50 17.83 1.98
C LEU A 225 25.74 19.21 1.38
N LEU A 226 25.56 19.36 0.07
CA LEU A 226 25.66 20.65 -0.61
C LEU A 226 24.60 21.65 -0.12
N SER A 227 23.35 21.22 0.11
CA SER A 227 22.31 22.12 0.63
C SER A 227 22.56 22.57 2.08
N LYS A 228 23.36 21.81 2.84
CA LYS A 228 23.82 22.16 4.20
C LYS A 228 25.17 22.88 4.23
N GLY A 229 25.80 23.12 3.08
CA GLY A 229 27.12 23.76 3.00
C GLY A 229 28.28 22.85 3.45
N ARG A 230 28.10 21.53 3.49
CA ARG A 230 29.13 20.55 3.85
C ARG A 230 29.87 20.08 2.58
N HIS A 231 30.63 20.99 1.99
CA HIS A 231 31.27 20.79 0.68
C HIS A 231 32.38 19.73 0.71
N ASP A 232 33.25 19.74 1.73
CA ASP A 232 34.35 18.77 1.88
C ASP A 232 33.86 17.31 1.88
N GLU A 233 32.78 17.03 2.60
CA GLU A 233 32.20 15.69 2.66
C GLU A 233 31.56 15.27 1.34
N ALA A 234 30.92 16.22 0.64
CA ALA A 234 30.37 15.97 -0.69
C ALA A 234 31.49 15.63 -1.69
N LEU A 235 32.61 16.35 -1.63
CA LEU A 235 33.80 16.11 -2.43
C LEU A 235 34.42 14.74 -2.14
N ALA A 236 34.57 14.36 -0.86
CA ALA A 236 35.10 13.06 -0.47
C ALA A 236 34.25 11.90 -1.02
N ILE A 237 32.92 12.03 -1.01
CA ILE A 237 32.01 11.03 -1.59
C ILE A 237 32.16 10.96 -3.11
N LEU A 238 32.26 12.11 -3.80
CA LEU A 238 32.47 12.16 -5.25
C LEU A 238 33.81 11.52 -5.65
N GLN A 239 34.89 11.82 -4.93
CA GLN A 239 36.21 11.22 -5.16
C GLN A 239 36.18 9.70 -4.96
N LYS A 240 35.52 9.22 -3.92
CA LYS A 240 35.30 7.78 -3.69
C LYS A 240 34.55 7.13 -4.87
N ALA A 241 33.49 7.77 -5.36
CA ALA A 241 32.71 7.27 -6.50
C ALA A 241 33.52 7.28 -7.81
N ALA A 242 34.30 8.33 -8.04
CA ALA A 242 35.18 8.47 -9.21
C ALA A 242 36.26 7.38 -9.24
N LYS A 243 36.89 7.13 -8.09
CA LYS A 243 37.86 6.04 -7.91
C LYS A 243 37.24 4.65 -8.15
N MET A 244 36.01 4.42 -7.68
CA MET A 244 35.31 3.15 -7.93
C MET A 244 34.93 2.95 -9.40
N ASN A 245 34.63 4.03 -10.10
CA ASN A 245 34.23 4.00 -11.51
C ASN A 245 35.42 4.16 -12.48
N ASN A 246 36.65 4.27 -11.97
CA ASN A 246 37.85 4.57 -12.77
C ASN A 246 37.70 5.80 -13.68
N VAL A 247 37.10 6.87 -13.17
CA VAL A 247 36.94 8.15 -13.87
C VAL A 247 37.74 9.21 -13.12
N GLU A 248 38.50 10.03 -13.85
CA GLU A 248 39.17 11.21 -13.27
C GLU A 248 38.17 12.35 -13.11
N LEU A 249 38.10 12.94 -11.91
CA LEU A 249 37.33 14.15 -11.67
C LEU A 249 38.12 15.34 -12.22
N THR A 250 37.71 15.86 -13.37
CA THR A 250 38.28 17.11 -13.91
C THR A 250 37.89 18.29 -13.00
N ASP A 251 38.80 19.23 -12.76
CA ASP A 251 38.54 20.45 -11.98
C ASP A 251 37.31 21.24 -12.48
N GLN A 252 36.99 21.16 -13.78
CA GLN A 252 35.77 21.74 -14.36
C GLN A 252 34.46 21.12 -13.86
N ALA A 253 34.46 19.84 -13.46
CA ALA A 253 33.30 19.19 -12.86
C ALA A 253 33.12 19.57 -11.38
N LEU A 254 34.19 20.04 -10.73
CA LEU A 254 34.23 20.51 -9.34
C LEU A 254 34.06 22.03 -9.23
N ALA A 255 34.32 22.78 -10.30
CA ALA A 255 34.19 24.24 -10.36
C ALA A 255 32.82 24.77 -9.89
N PRO A 256 31.66 24.15 -10.21
CA PRO A 256 30.37 24.60 -9.68
C PRO A 256 30.25 24.44 -8.16
N LEU A 257 30.99 23.51 -7.56
CA LEU A 257 31.02 23.29 -6.10
C LEU A 257 31.94 24.32 -5.41
N GLN A 258 33.06 24.66 -6.05
CA GLN A 258 34.03 25.65 -5.58
C GLN A 258 33.55 27.09 -5.76
N GLU A 259 32.73 27.38 -6.78
CA GLU A 259 32.09 28.70 -6.95
C GLU A 259 31.06 28.99 -5.85
N ILE A 260 30.41 27.96 -5.30
CA ILE A 260 29.46 28.10 -4.18
C ILE A 260 30.20 28.42 -2.88
N GLU A 261 31.41 27.87 -2.66
CA GLU A 261 32.26 28.23 -1.53
C GLU A 261 32.80 29.67 -1.61
N ARG A 262 32.97 30.20 -2.84
CA ARG A 262 33.52 31.54 -3.08
C ARG A 262 32.49 32.66 -3.02
N LYS A 263 31.20 32.35 -3.06
CA LYS A 263 30.19 33.36 -2.75
C LYS A 263 30.19 33.58 -1.24
N PRO A 264 30.44 34.81 -0.75
CA PRO A 264 30.13 35.14 0.63
C PRO A 264 28.68 34.74 0.90
N LYS A 265 28.37 34.32 2.13
CA LYS A 265 26.98 34.35 2.60
C LYS A 265 26.52 35.79 2.50
N GLU A 266 26.01 36.20 1.35
CA GLU A 266 25.16 37.38 1.26
C GLU A 266 24.06 37.09 2.29
N GLU A 267 24.05 37.91 3.34
CA GLU A 267 22.87 38.11 4.15
C GLU A 267 21.70 38.16 3.18
N LYS A 268 20.69 37.33 3.40
CA LYS A 268 19.44 37.46 2.68
C LYS A 268 18.97 38.89 2.96
N GLU A 269 19.28 39.82 2.08
CA GLU A 269 18.61 41.10 2.06
C GLU A 269 17.13 40.76 2.03
N GLU A 270 16.44 41.14 3.10
CA GLU A 270 15.00 41.17 3.16
C GLU A 270 14.55 42.20 2.13
N ILE A 271 14.54 41.81 0.86
CA ILE A 271 13.71 42.46 -0.13
C ILE A 271 12.30 42.20 0.39
N GLU A 272 11.66 43.26 0.91
CA GLU A 272 10.22 43.33 1.14
C GLU A 272 9.51 43.01 -0.19
N MET A 273 9.38 41.72 -0.49
CA MET A 273 8.41 41.24 -1.44
C MET A 273 7.05 41.49 -0.81
N GLU A 274 6.25 42.34 -1.45
CA GLU A 274 4.81 42.44 -1.18
C GLU A 274 4.24 41.05 -0.84
N PRO A 275 3.34 40.94 0.15
CA PRO A 275 2.84 39.66 0.61
C PRO A 275 2.04 39.01 -0.53
N LYS A 276 2.74 38.26 -1.39
CA LYS A 276 2.10 37.41 -2.39
C LYS A 276 1.15 36.51 -1.61
N PRO A 277 -0.14 36.47 -1.95
CA PRO A 277 -1.09 35.64 -1.23
C PRO A 277 -0.51 34.23 -1.19
N SER A 278 -0.53 33.61 -0.01
CA SER A 278 -0.02 32.26 0.21
C SER A 278 -0.38 31.39 -0.99
N VAL A 279 0.60 30.71 -1.55
CA VAL A 279 0.45 29.88 -2.76
C VAL A 279 -0.75 28.93 -2.64
N PHE A 280 -1.06 28.50 -1.41
CA PHE A 280 -2.25 27.71 -1.07
C PHE A 280 -3.58 28.45 -1.29
N MET A 281 -3.65 29.74 -0.94
CA MET A 281 -4.81 30.61 -1.19
C MET A 281 -5.03 30.84 -2.68
N GLN A 282 -3.97 30.92 -3.49
CA GLN A 282 -4.08 31.03 -4.95
C GLN A 282 -4.64 29.74 -5.59
N VAL A 283 -4.25 28.57 -5.06
CA VAL A 283 -4.80 27.27 -5.48
C VAL A 283 -6.29 27.19 -5.18
N ILE A 284 -6.73 27.54 -3.97
CA ILE A 284 -8.14 27.46 -3.57
C ILE A 284 -9.02 28.41 -4.38
N LYS A 285 -8.49 29.58 -4.78
CA LYS A 285 -9.21 30.53 -5.63
C LYS A 285 -9.44 30.02 -7.06
N SER A 286 -8.57 29.15 -7.59
CA SER A 286 -8.74 28.58 -8.93
C SER A 286 -9.70 27.38 -8.90
N SER A 287 -10.93 27.59 -9.34
CA SER A 287 -11.94 26.52 -9.50
C SER A 287 -11.45 25.37 -10.39
N ILE A 288 -10.60 25.65 -11.38
CA ILE A 288 -10.04 24.64 -12.29
C ILE A 288 -9.04 23.75 -11.56
N ILE A 289 -8.11 24.32 -10.79
CA ILE A 289 -7.12 23.54 -10.04
C ILE A 289 -7.79 22.75 -8.93
N VAL A 290 -8.74 23.35 -8.20
CA VAL A 290 -9.51 22.62 -7.18
C VAL A 290 -10.27 21.44 -7.79
N ARG A 291 -10.92 21.62 -8.94
CA ARG A 291 -11.59 20.50 -9.64
C ARG A 291 -10.59 19.41 -10.06
N ARG A 292 -9.42 19.78 -10.58
CA ARG A 292 -8.35 18.82 -10.92
C ARG A 292 -7.85 18.09 -9.68
N LEU A 293 -7.66 18.81 -8.57
CA LEU A 293 -7.22 18.25 -7.29
C LEU A 293 -8.23 17.23 -6.76
N LEU A 294 -9.52 17.59 -6.70
CA LEU A 294 -10.58 16.68 -6.27
C LEU A 294 -10.67 15.44 -7.17
N SER A 295 -10.62 15.63 -8.49
CA SER A 295 -10.61 14.50 -9.43
C SER A 295 -9.39 13.60 -9.23
N CYS A 296 -8.19 14.16 -9.16
CA CYS A 296 -6.95 13.39 -8.97
C CYS A 296 -6.91 12.68 -7.62
N SER A 297 -7.41 13.31 -6.55
CA SER A 297 -7.56 12.68 -5.24
C SER A 297 -8.53 11.50 -5.26
N PHE A 298 -9.67 11.61 -5.95
CA PHE A 298 -10.60 10.49 -6.10
C PHE A 298 -9.98 9.31 -6.90
N LEU A 299 -9.24 9.61 -7.98
CA LEU A 299 -8.50 8.60 -8.73
C LEU A 299 -7.47 7.89 -7.85
N TRP A 300 -6.74 8.66 -7.04
CA TRP A 300 -5.74 8.15 -6.10
C TRP A 300 -6.35 7.25 -5.03
N ILE A 301 -7.46 7.69 -4.40
CA ILE A 301 -8.21 6.89 -3.42
C ILE A 301 -8.66 5.58 -4.05
N THR A 302 -9.30 5.65 -5.21
CA THR A 302 -9.83 4.47 -5.92
C THR A 302 -8.70 3.51 -6.28
N CYS A 303 -7.63 4.02 -6.89
CA CYS A 303 -6.52 3.17 -7.31
C CYS A 303 -5.87 2.46 -6.14
N THR A 304 -5.60 3.20 -5.07
CA THR A 304 -4.98 2.68 -3.85
C THR A 304 -5.89 1.65 -3.18
N PHE A 305 -7.18 1.95 -3.07
CA PHE A 305 -8.17 1.04 -2.47
C PHE A 305 -8.29 -0.27 -3.25
N VAL A 306 -8.42 -0.21 -4.58
CA VAL A 306 -8.53 -1.42 -5.42
C VAL A 306 -7.21 -2.18 -5.47
N TYR A 307 -6.06 -1.49 -5.58
CA TYR A 307 -4.74 -2.12 -5.61
C TYR A 307 -4.44 -2.91 -4.33
N TYR A 308 -4.61 -2.29 -3.15
CA TYR A 308 -4.40 -2.99 -1.87
C TYR A 308 -5.53 -3.96 -1.56
N GLY A 309 -6.77 -3.65 -1.96
CA GLY A 309 -7.93 -4.52 -1.80
C GLY A 309 -7.74 -5.85 -2.54
N LEU A 310 -7.28 -5.82 -3.79
CA LEU A 310 -6.93 -7.04 -4.54
C LEU A 310 -5.68 -7.74 -3.97
N SER A 311 -4.71 -7.03 -3.40
CA SER A 311 -3.61 -7.72 -2.70
C SER A 311 -4.11 -8.49 -1.48
N ILE A 312 -4.98 -7.88 -0.67
CA ILE A 312 -5.48 -8.48 0.57
C ILE A 312 -6.47 -9.60 0.31
N ASN A 313 -7.37 -9.45 -0.67
CA ASN A 313 -8.39 -10.48 -0.96
C ASN A 313 -7.83 -11.69 -1.71
N SER A 314 -6.60 -11.62 -2.23
CA SER A 314 -5.97 -12.73 -2.96
C SER A 314 -5.85 -14.01 -2.12
N VAL A 315 -5.68 -13.85 -0.81
CA VAL A 315 -5.57 -14.98 0.14
C VAL A 315 -6.91 -15.68 0.39
N SER A 316 -8.02 -15.03 0.04
CA SER A 316 -9.38 -15.58 0.14
C SER A 316 -9.84 -16.28 -1.13
N LEU A 317 -9.08 -16.13 -2.23
CA LEU A 317 -9.36 -16.81 -3.49
C LEU A 317 -9.14 -18.33 -3.32
N ALA A 318 -9.91 -19.13 -4.07
CA ALA A 318 -9.78 -20.58 -4.06
C ALA A 318 -8.35 -21.01 -4.45
N GLY A 319 -7.89 -22.15 -3.90
CA GLY A 319 -6.55 -22.66 -4.09
C GLY A 319 -5.61 -22.34 -2.94
N ASN A 320 -4.31 -22.26 -3.22
CA ASN A 320 -3.28 -22.01 -2.20
C ASN A 320 -3.08 -20.49 -2.01
N LYS A 321 -3.42 -19.99 -0.81
CA LYS A 321 -3.32 -18.58 -0.44
C LYS A 321 -1.91 -17.98 -0.62
N TYR A 322 -0.85 -18.77 -0.42
CA TYR A 322 0.53 -18.31 -0.53
C TYR A 322 0.91 -18.11 -2.00
N ILE A 323 0.57 -19.08 -2.86
CA ILE A 323 0.79 -19.00 -4.31
C ILE A 323 -0.03 -17.84 -4.90
N ASN A 324 -1.29 -17.69 -4.50
CA ASN A 324 -2.15 -16.59 -4.97
C ASN A 324 -1.52 -15.23 -4.66
N PHE A 325 -1.01 -15.02 -3.44
CA PHE A 325 -0.34 -13.77 -3.08
C PHE A 325 0.98 -13.57 -3.85
N MET A 326 1.78 -14.63 -4.04
CA MET A 326 3.01 -14.56 -4.84
C MET A 326 2.73 -14.15 -6.29
N LEU A 327 1.69 -14.72 -6.92
CA LEU A 327 1.30 -14.36 -8.29
C LEU A 327 0.80 -12.91 -8.38
N VAL A 328 0.05 -12.45 -7.38
CA VAL A 328 -0.39 -11.06 -7.26
C VAL A 328 0.76 -10.08 -7.05
N ALA A 329 1.84 -10.49 -6.37
CA ALA A 329 3.06 -9.69 -6.28
C ALA A 329 3.83 -9.71 -7.61
N PHE A 330 3.99 -10.89 -8.22
CA PHE A 330 4.74 -11.07 -9.47
C PHE A 330 4.16 -10.25 -10.62
N ILE A 331 2.83 -10.15 -10.73
CA ILE A 331 2.16 -9.41 -11.83
C ILE A 331 2.47 -7.90 -11.83
N GLU A 332 2.99 -7.36 -10.72
CA GLU A 332 3.39 -5.95 -10.63
C GLU A 332 4.60 -5.63 -11.51
N ILE A 333 5.51 -6.59 -11.71
CA ILE A 333 6.68 -6.41 -12.58
C ILE A 333 6.24 -6.15 -14.03
N PRO A 334 5.54 -7.08 -14.73
CA PRO A 334 5.13 -6.86 -16.10
C PRO A 334 4.17 -5.67 -16.25
N ALA A 335 3.32 -5.40 -15.24
CA ALA A 335 2.46 -4.21 -15.25
C ALA A 335 3.28 -2.90 -15.29
N ASN A 336 4.32 -2.78 -14.47
CA ASN A 336 5.18 -1.59 -14.45
C ASN A 336 5.94 -1.42 -15.77
N PHE A 337 6.48 -2.49 -16.36
CA PHE A 337 7.09 -2.42 -17.70
C PHE A 337 6.09 -2.01 -18.78
N THR A 338 4.89 -2.58 -18.77
CA THR A 338 3.82 -2.24 -19.74
C THR A 338 3.44 -0.77 -19.64
N CYS A 339 3.36 -0.23 -18.43
CA CYS A 339 3.06 1.18 -18.20
C CYS A 339 4.06 2.10 -18.93
N LEU A 340 5.36 1.82 -18.85
CA LEU A 340 6.40 2.61 -19.52
C LEU A 340 6.20 2.65 -21.04
N PHE A 341 5.93 1.49 -21.68
CA PHE A 341 5.76 1.43 -23.13
C PHE A 341 4.45 2.05 -23.62
N VAL A 342 3.36 1.85 -22.89
CA VAL A 342 2.02 2.25 -23.34
C VAL A 342 1.80 3.76 -23.13
N LEU A 343 2.33 4.35 -22.06
CA LEU A 343 2.16 5.78 -21.77
C LEU A 343 2.77 6.69 -22.84
N ASP A 344 3.95 6.35 -23.33
CA ASP A 344 4.63 7.13 -24.36
C ASP A 344 3.94 7.02 -25.73
N ARG A 345 3.33 5.87 -26.03
CA ARG A 345 2.67 5.63 -27.33
C ARG A 345 1.23 6.13 -27.40
N PHE A 346 0.43 5.96 -26.34
CA PHE A 346 -1.02 6.19 -26.37
C PHE A 346 -1.49 7.42 -25.60
N GLY A 347 -0.61 8.08 -24.83
CA GLY A 347 -0.97 9.21 -23.98
C GLY A 347 -1.50 8.78 -22.61
N ARG A 348 -1.45 9.69 -21.64
CA ARG A 348 -1.70 9.37 -20.23
C ARG A 348 -3.19 9.17 -19.98
N LYS A 349 -4.03 10.05 -20.54
CA LYS A 349 -5.50 10.01 -20.32
C LYS A 349 -6.13 8.73 -20.87
N LYS A 350 -5.80 8.33 -22.11
CA LYS A 350 -6.38 7.13 -22.74
C LYS A 350 -6.01 5.87 -21.96
N VAL A 351 -4.74 5.75 -21.55
CA VAL A 351 -4.25 4.62 -20.76
C VAL A 351 -4.98 4.53 -19.43
N MET A 352 -5.15 5.65 -18.72
CA MET A 352 -5.91 5.66 -17.47
C MET A 352 -7.36 5.22 -17.67
N ILE A 353 -8.08 5.74 -18.68
CA ILE A 353 -9.46 5.32 -18.96
C ILE A 353 -9.52 3.81 -19.22
N ILE A 354 -8.70 3.31 -20.13
CA ILE A 354 -8.71 1.89 -20.53
C ILE A 354 -8.41 1.01 -19.32
N THR A 355 -7.39 1.34 -18.54
CA THR A 355 -6.94 0.51 -17.41
C THR A 355 -7.91 0.51 -16.23
N TYR A 356 -8.55 1.63 -15.90
CA TYR A 356 -9.62 1.66 -14.89
C TYR A 356 -10.85 0.87 -15.34
N ILE A 357 -11.32 1.09 -16.57
CA ILE A 357 -12.51 0.40 -17.09
C ILE A 357 -12.25 -1.10 -17.25
N LEU A 358 -11.07 -1.49 -17.74
CA LEU A 358 -10.68 -2.89 -17.86
C LEU A 358 -10.59 -3.55 -16.48
N SER A 359 -10.00 -2.88 -15.48
CA SER A 359 -9.98 -3.38 -14.10
C SER A 359 -11.41 -3.55 -13.55
N ALA A 360 -12.29 -2.59 -13.85
CA ALA A 360 -13.68 -2.64 -13.41
C ALA A 360 -14.45 -3.82 -14.01
N ILE A 361 -14.35 -4.01 -15.33
CA ILE A 361 -14.98 -5.12 -16.04
C ILE A 361 -14.49 -6.44 -15.44
N LEU A 362 -13.18 -6.61 -15.30
CA LEU A 362 -12.59 -7.85 -14.77
C LEU A 362 -13.03 -8.13 -13.32
N CYS A 363 -13.05 -7.11 -12.45
CA CYS A 363 -13.51 -7.26 -11.07
C CYS A 363 -15.00 -7.62 -10.99
N ILE A 364 -15.84 -6.99 -11.82
CA ILE A 364 -17.28 -7.29 -11.86
C ILE A 364 -17.52 -8.70 -12.43
N SER A 365 -16.80 -9.07 -13.50
CA SER A 365 -16.87 -10.39 -14.12
C SER A 365 -16.53 -11.53 -13.17
N LEU A 366 -15.62 -11.32 -12.20
CA LEU A 366 -15.35 -12.31 -11.14
C LEU A 366 -16.61 -12.70 -10.37
N SER A 367 -17.58 -11.80 -10.22
CA SER A 367 -18.82 -12.03 -9.49
C SER A 367 -19.79 -12.98 -10.21
N PHE A 368 -19.61 -13.16 -11.51
CA PHE A 368 -20.44 -14.04 -12.34
C PHE A 368 -19.80 -15.40 -12.59
N LEU A 369 -18.54 -15.60 -12.20
CA LEU A 369 -17.85 -16.86 -12.42
C LEU A 369 -18.31 -17.93 -11.40
N PRO A 370 -18.61 -19.16 -11.85
CA PRO A 370 -18.95 -20.24 -10.95
C PRO A 370 -17.73 -20.66 -10.12
N LYS A 371 -17.96 -20.95 -8.83
CA LYS A 371 -16.91 -21.27 -7.84
C LYS A 371 -16.06 -22.50 -8.19
N ASN A 372 -16.53 -23.37 -9.08
CA ASN A 372 -15.79 -24.56 -9.53
C ASN A 372 -14.65 -24.24 -10.51
N GLN A 373 -14.65 -23.06 -11.16
CA GLN A 373 -13.67 -22.70 -12.18
C GLN A 373 -12.54 -21.83 -11.58
N THR A 374 -11.69 -22.44 -10.76
CA THR A 374 -10.63 -21.75 -10.00
C THR A 374 -9.60 -21.04 -10.89
N TRP A 375 -9.21 -21.66 -12.01
CA TRP A 375 -8.26 -21.10 -12.97
C TRP A 375 -8.76 -19.82 -13.64
N TRP A 376 -10.02 -19.80 -14.10
CA TRP A 376 -10.61 -18.61 -14.70
C TRP A 376 -10.73 -17.47 -13.70
N SER A 377 -11.14 -17.78 -12.46
CA SER A 377 -11.17 -16.81 -11.37
C SER A 377 -9.79 -16.18 -11.15
N LEU A 378 -8.73 -16.99 -11.11
CA LEU A 378 -7.37 -16.50 -10.95
C LEU A 378 -6.90 -15.62 -12.14
N ILE A 379 -7.18 -16.02 -13.38
CA ILE A 379 -6.80 -15.25 -14.58
C ILE A 379 -7.47 -13.87 -14.57
N PHE A 380 -8.77 -13.81 -14.28
CA PHE A 380 -9.51 -12.54 -14.20
C PHE A 380 -9.00 -11.67 -13.05
N TYR A 381 -8.70 -12.28 -11.91
CA TYR A 381 -8.15 -11.60 -10.74
C TYR A 381 -6.79 -10.96 -11.03
N LEU A 382 -5.86 -11.74 -11.59
CA LEU A 382 -4.52 -11.27 -11.93
C LEU A 382 -4.57 -10.23 -13.05
N SER A 383 -5.46 -10.38 -14.04
CA SER A 383 -5.66 -9.38 -15.09
C SER A 383 -6.22 -8.07 -14.52
N GLY A 384 -7.15 -8.15 -13.56
CA GLY A 384 -7.69 -6.98 -12.86
C GLY A 384 -6.62 -6.26 -12.03
N LYS A 385 -5.78 -7.03 -11.33
CA LYS A 385 -4.62 -6.54 -10.58
C LYS A 385 -3.56 -5.92 -11.49
N PHE A 386 -3.26 -6.53 -12.63
CA PHE A 386 -2.39 -5.98 -13.65
C PHE A 386 -2.90 -4.63 -14.14
N SER A 387 -4.17 -4.56 -14.53
CA SER A 387 -4.78 -3.36 -15.07
C SER A 387 -4.78 -2.20 -14.06
N ILE A 388 -5.14 -2.46 -12.79
CA ILE A 388 -5.10 -1.41 -11.77
C ILE A 388 -3.66 -0.98 -11.44
N THR A 389 -2.68 -1.86 -11.55
CA THR A 389 -1.27 -1.52 -11.32
C THR A 389 -0.76 -0.59 -12.43
N VAL A 390 -1.12 -0.84 -13.69
CA VAL A 390 -0.82 0.09 -14.81
C VAL A 390 -1.53 1.44 -14.59
N ALA A 391 -2.80 1.42 -14.16
CA ALA A 391 -3.53 2.64 -13.83
C ALA A 391 -2.82 3.43 -12.72
N TYR A 392 -2.31 2.75 -11.70
CA TYR A 392 -1.66 3.39 -10.55
C TYR A 392 -0.40 4.14 -10.96
N SER A 393 0.49 3.47 -11.71
CA SER A 393 1.70 4.07 -12.25
C SER A 393 1.40 5.23 -13.20
N SER A 394 0.33 5.11 -13.99
CA SER A 394 -0.14 6.18 -14.88
C SER A 394 -0.65 7.41 -14.12
N VAL A 395 -1.41 7.21 -13.03
CA VAL A 395 -1.90 8.30 -12.16
C VAL A 395 -0.74 9.06 -11.54
N TYR A 396 0.30 8.35 -11.08
CA TYR A 396 1.50 8.98 -10.52
C TYR A 396 2.16 9.97 -11.50
N ILE A 397 2.35 9.53 -12.75
CA ILE A 397 2.94 10.36 -13.81
C ILE A 397 1.99 11.51 -14.16
N TYR A 398 0.71 11.22 -14.39
CA TYR A 398 -0.28 12.21 -14.78
C TYR A 398 -0.41 13.36 -13.77
N VAL A 399 -0.47 13.05 -12.47
CA VAL A 399 -0.57 14.05 -11.41
C VAL A 399 0.67 14.95 -11.37
N SER A 400 1.85 14.40 -11.69
CA SER A 400 3.07 15.20 -11.79
C SER A 400 3.10 16.11 -13.03
N GLU A 401 2.35 15.80 -14.09
CA GLU A 401 2.33 16.60 -15.32
C GLU A 401 1.20 17.66 -15.31
N VAL A 402 0.08 17.39 -14.64
CA VAL A 402 -1.14 18.24 -14.71
C VAL A 402 -1.08 19.48 -13.81
N PHE A 403 -0.24 19.44 -12.76
CA PHE A 403 -0.13 20.52 -11.79
C PHE A 403 1.02 21.49 -12.12
N PRO A 404 0.81 22.80 -11.88
CA PRO A 404 1.79 23.81 -12.22
C PRO A 404 3.07 23.68 -11.39
N THR A 405 4.22 23.95 -12.02
CA THR A 405 5.55 23.64 -11.48
C THR A 405 5.77 24.20 -10.07
N ASN A 406 5.26 25.41 -9.79
CA ASN A 406 5.37 26.09 -8.50
C ASN A 406 4.65 25.39 -7.32
N VAL A 407 3.61 24.59 -7.59
CA VAL A 407 2.79 23.91 -6.56
C VAL A 407 2.71 22.40 -6.73
N ARG A 408 3.33 21.88 -7.79
CA ARG A 408 3.23 20.49 -8.22
C ARG A 408 3.52 19.51 -7.09
N GLN A 409 4.62 19.70 -6.37
CA GLN A 409 5.03 18.77 -5.31
C GLN A 409 4.03 18.78 -4.15
N SER A 410 3.56 19.96 -3.74
CA SER A 410 2.57 20.09 -2.67
C SER A 410 1.23 19.45 -3.06
N LEU A 411 0.73 19.70 -4.27
CA LEU A 411 -0.54 19.12 -4.75
C LEU A 411 -0.44 17.62 -4.97
N LEU A 412 0.69 17.13 -5.48
CA LEU A 412 0.97 15.70 -5.58
C LEU A 412 0.98 15.04 -4.20
N ALA A 413 1.62 15.66 -3.21
CA ALA A 413 1.63 15.19 -1.83
C ALA A 413 0.21 15.14 -1.23
N VAL A 414 -0.63 16.14 -1.51
CA VAL A 414 -2.05 16.14 -1.09
C VAL A 414 -2.80 14.97 -1.76
N CYS A 415 -2.70 14.79 -3.08
CA CYS A 415 -3.33 13.68 -3.78
C CYS A 415 -2.88 12.32 -3.24
N SER A 416 -1.57 12.13 -3.08
CA SER A 416 -1.00 10.88 -2.55
C SER A 416 -1.44 10.61 -1.11
N SER A 417 -1.46 11.65 -0.27
CA SER A 417 -1.94 11.55 1.12
C SER A 417 -3.42 11.19 1.17
N THR A 418 -4.27 11.80 0.35
CA THR A 418 -5.69 11.39 0.25
C THR A 418 -5.84 9.96 -0.21
N GLY A 419 -4.94 9.47 -1.09
CA GLY A 419 -4.88 8.09 -1.53
C GLY A 419 -4.74 7.06 -0.40
N ARG A 420 -4.06 7.42 0.70
CA ARG A 420 -3.88 6.56 1.88
C ARG A 420 -5.19 6.25 2.62
N ILE A 421 -6.23 7.07 2.41
CA ILE A 421 -7.60 6.71 2.85
C ILE A 421 -8.02 5.40 2.20
N GLY A 422 -7.72 5.22 0.91
CA GLY A 422 -7.97 3.98 0.18
C GLY A 422 -7.20 2.79 0.75
N SER A 423 -5.91 2.92 1.06
CA SER A 423 -5.15 1.80 1.64
C SER A 423 -5.60 1.48 3.08
N THR A 424 -6.09 2.46 3.83
CA THR A 424 -6.63 2.28 5.18
C THR A 424 -7.96 1.55 5.20
N LEU A 425 -8.80 1.79 4.19
CA LEU A 425 -10.10 1.11 4.01
C LEU A 425 -9.95 -0.28 3.37
N ALA A 426 -8.91 -0.53 2.57
CA ALA A 426 -8.73 -1.80 1.87
C ALA A 426 -8.74 -3.05 2.79
N PRO A 427 -8.09 -3.06 3.97
CA PRO A 427 -8.18 -4.17 4.93
C PRO A 427 -9.57 -4.47 5.47
N LEU A 428 -10.53 -3.55 5.37
CA LEU A 428 -11.92 -3.75 5.78
C LEU A 428 -12.74 -4.52 4.73
N THR A 429 -12.23 -4.62 3.49
CA THR A 429 -12.95 -5.26 2.38
C THR A 429 -13.33 -6.72 2.61
N PRO A 430 -12.56 -7.57 3.33
CA PRO A 430 -12.99 -8.92 3.64
C PRO A 430 -14.26 -9.00 4.51
N LEU A 431 -14.61 -7.93 5.25
CA LEU A 431 -15.87 -7.89 6.00
C LEU A 431 -17.09 -7.86 5.08
N LEU A 432 -16.97 -7.27 3.89
CA LEU A 432 -18.06 -7.21 2.92
C LEU A 432 -18.43 -8.62 2.42
N ALA A 433 -17.44 -9.51 2.33
CA ALA A 433 -17.66 -10.91 1.93
C ALA A 433 -18.50 -11.71 2.95
N LEU A 434 -18.67 -11.23 4.19
CA LEU A 434 -19.55 -11.87 5.18
C LEU A 434 -21.02 -11.70 4.81
N TYR A 435 -21.38 -10.57 4.19
CA TYR A 435 -22.75 -10.29 3.76
C TYR A 435 -23.02 -10.98 2.41
N TYR A 436 -22.14 -10.74 1.44
CA TYR A 436 -22.25 -11.35 0.11
C TYR A 436 -20.85 -11.60 -0.45
N ASP A 437 -20.58 -12.87 -0.82
CA ASP A 437 -19.24 -13.37 -1.13
C ASP A 437 -18.53 -12.53 -2.22
N ASN A 438 -19.26 -12.02 -3.21
CA ASN A 438 -18.73 -11.25 -4.35
C ASN A 438 -18.78 -9.72 -4.14
N LEU A 439 -19.27 -9.25 -2.99
CA LEU A 439 -19.45 -7.82 -2.71
C LEU A 439 -18.14 -7.02 -2.77
N PRO A 440 -16.99 -7.51 -2.29
CA PRO A 440 -15.72 -6.80 -2.45
C PRO A 440 -15.38 -6.50 -3.91
N SER A 441 -15.53 -7.50 -4.79
CA SER A 441 -15.21 -7.40 -6.22
C SER A 441 -16.14 -6.42 -6.95
N ILE A 442 -17.45 -6.44 -6.62
CA ILE A 442 -18.41 -5.46 -7.14
C ILE A 442 -18.03 -4.05 -6.68
N PHE A 443 -17.66 -3.87 -5.40
CA PHE A 443 -17.30 -2.57 -4.86
C PHE A 443 -16.00 -2.02 -5.46
N PHE A 444 -15.01 -2.87 -5.73
CA PHE A 444 -13.81 -2.48 -6.49
C PHE A 444 -14.17 -2.04 -7.91
N GLY A 445 -15.04 -2.81 -8.57
CA GLY A 445 -15.46 -2.52 -9.94
C GLY A 445 -16.22 -1.21 -10.07
N THR A 446 -17.20 -0.94 -9.20
CA THR A 446 -18.00 0.28 -9.26
C THR A 446 -17.16 1.54 -9.02
N LEU A 447 -16.25 1.52 -8.03
CA LEU A 447 -15.31 2.61 -7.81
C LEU A 447 -14.40 2.82 -9.03
N ALA A 448 -13.88 1.74 -9.62
CA ALA A 448 -13.03 1.81 -10.81
C ALA A 448 -13.78 2.34 -12.04
N VAL A 449 -15.06 2.02 -12.25
CA VAL A 449 -15.90 2.64 -13.30
C VAL A 449 -16.02 4.14 -13.06
N MET A 450 -16.37 4.57 -11.84
CA MET A 450 -16.50 5.99 -11.52
C MET A 450 -15.18 6.74 -11.74
N ALA A 451 -14.04 6.13 -11.37
CA ALA A 451 -12.72 6.69 -11.62
C ALA A 451 -12.46 6.81 -13.13
N GLY A 452 -12.68 5.75 -13.91
CA GLY A 452 -12.51 5.78 -15.37
C GLY A 452 -13.37 6.85 -16.06
N LEU A 453 -14.63 7.01 -15.62
CA LEU A 453 -15.52 8.08 -16.11
C LEU A 453 -15.02 9.47 -15.72
N LEU A 454 -14.49 9.63 -14.51
CA LEU A 454 -13.97 10.91 -14.03
C LEU A 454 -12.76 11.37 -14.84
N VAL A 455 -11.92 10.45 -15.35
CA VAL A 455 -10.78 10.78 -16.21
C VAL A 455 -11.21 11.52 -17.49
N PHE A 456 -12.44 11.32 -17.99
CA PHE A 456 -12.92 12.09 -19.15
C PHE A 456 -12.97 13.59 -18.89
N THR A 457 -13.18 14.02 -17.63
CA THR A 457 -13.19 15.43 -17.23
C THR A 457 -11.79 16.07 -17.22
N LEU A 458 -10.74 15.26 -17.29
CA LEU A 458 -9.36 15.70 -17.17
C LEU A 458 -8.72 16.03 -18.55
N PRO A 459 -7.74 16.95 -18.60
CA PRO A 459 -6.98 17.25 -19.81
C PRO A 459 -6.05 16.08 -20.19
N GLU A 460 -5.60 16.04 -21.44
CA GLU A 460 -4.52 15.14 -21.85
C GLU A 460 -3.20 15.89 -21.68
N THR A 461 -2.13 15.20 -21.29
CA THR A 461 -0.83 15.80 -20.95
C THR A 461 0.29 15.44 -21.93
N ILE A 462 0.06 14.49 -22.86
CA ILE A 462 1.09 14.09 -23.81
C ILE A 462 1.51 15.24 -24.74
N ASN A 463 2.82 15.47 -24.86
CA ASN A 463 3.44 16.48 -25.73
C ASN A 463 2.98 17.94 -25.47
N VAL A 464 2.45 18.23 -24.28
CA VAL A 464 2.11 19.60 -23.86
C VAL A 464 3.22 20.12 -22.95
N PRO A 465 3.71 21.36 -23.12
CA PRO A 465 4.66 21.94 -22.17
C PRO A 465 4.04 21.99 -20.78
N LEU A 466 4.86 21.69 -19.77
CA LEU A 466 4.43 21.69 -18.38
C LEU A 466 4.03 23.12 -17.98
N PRO A 467 2.84 23.34 -17.39
CA PRO A 467 2.42 24.68 -17.01
C PRO A 467 3.31 25.19 -15.88
N ASP A 468 3.89 26.38 -16.05
CA ASP A 468 4.76 26.98 -15.04
C ASP A 468 3.95 27.80 -14.03
N SER A 469 2.78 28.29 -14.43
CA SER A 469 1.87 29.08 -13.59
C SER A 469 0.44 28.52 -13.52
N ILE A 470 -0.29 28.95 -12.49
CA ILE A 470 -1.72 28.62 -12.31
C ILE A 470 -2.53 29.11 -13.51
N GLU A 471 -2.26 30.32 -14.00
CA GLU A 471 -2.98 30.91 -15.14
C GLU A 471 -2.76 30.13 -16.44
N GLU A 472 -1.55 29.63 -16.68
CA GLU A 472 -1.23 28.80 -17.83
C GLU A 472 -1.96 27.44 -17.76
N ALA A 473 -1.99 26.84 -16.57
CA ALA A 473 -2.77 25.63 -16.32
C ALA A 473 -4.27 25.83 -16.60
N GLU A 474 -4.83 27.02 -16.30
CA GLU A 474 -6.21 27.38 -16.63
C GLU A 474 -6.44 27.57 -18.13
N ARG A 475 -5.50 28.22 -18.84
CA ARG A 475 -5.59 28.43 -20.30
C ARG A 475 -5.61 27.09 -21.05
N LEU A 476 -4.81 26.11 -20.64
CA LEU A 476 -4.83 24.75 -21.20
C LEU A 476 -6.21 24.07 -21.06
N SER A 477 -6.91 24.29 -19.94
CA SER A 477 -8.29 23.79 -19.76
C SER A 477 -9.30 24.51 -20.67
N LYS A 478 -9.15 25.83 -20.84
CA LYS A 478 -10.07 26.67 -21.63
C LYS A 478 -9.89 26.45 -23.14
N ALA A 479 -8.66 26.26 -23.62
CA ALA A 479 -8.37 25.94 -25.02
C ALA A 479 -9.06 24.64 -25.47
N LYS A 480 -9.20 23.65 -24.58
CA LYS A 480 -9.91 22.40 -24.88
C LYS A 480 -11.44 22.56 -24.98
N ARG A 481 -12.02 23.61 -24.40
CA ARG A 481 -13.45 23.95 -24.54
C ARG A 481 -13.76 24.66 -25.86
N ARG A 482 -12.77 25.33 -26.46
CA ARG A 482 -12.88 25.90 -27.81
C ARG A 482 -12.41 24.84 -28.82
N LYS A 483 -13.31 24.00 -29.31
CA LYS A 483 -13.04 23.26 -30.56
C LYS A 483 -13.12 24.23 -31.75
N PRO A 484 -12.43 23.92 -32.87
CA PRO A 484 -12.21 24.83 -33.98
C PRO A 484 -13.44 24.88 -34.90
N GLU A 485 -14.35 25.81 -34.65
CA GLU A 485 -15.38 26.20 -35.64
C GLU A 485 -15.36 27.70 -35.96
N ASP A 486 -14.45 28.49 -35.37
CA ASP A 486 -14.38 29.95 -35.58
C ASP A 486 -13.19 30.42 -36.45
N PHE A 487 -12.65 29.55 -37.30
CA PHE A 487 -11.73 29.96 -38.36
C PHE A 487 -12.10 29.27 -39.67
N SER A 488 -13.21 29.71 -40.25
CA SER A 488 -13.55 29.53 -41.66
C SER A 488 -13.93 30.87 -42.25
#